data_AF-A0A9W8Y649-F1
#
_entry.id   AF-A0A9W8Y649-F1
#
_cell.length_a   1.000
_cell.length_b   1.000
_cell.length_c   1.000
_cell.angle_alpha   90.00
_cell.angle_beta   90.00
_cell.angle_gamma   90.00
#
_symmetry.space_group_name_H-M   'P 1'
#
loop_
_entity.id
_entity.type
_entity.pdbx_description
1 polymer ?
#
loop_
_entity_poly.entity_id
_entity_poly.type
_entity_poly.pdbx_seq_one_letter_code
_entity_poly.pdbx_strand_id
1 'polypeptide(L)'
;MQSHFSESLLFYWTGIVAITFQAWLTFMSHATIRTLGYEFFKVTHFASVIVFMITFFWHCDYTLTSWHYFVATAAVYVPCFVYPWLRTIFEYRWTQKAHIYVEDNGFTRITIPAKFDWTPGQHCFLRFTSFGILHAVSSHPFTICSSPSGNKNGQSELVFYIRHQGGFTRKLYQHALNHPGVSLSVLVDGPYGGVTPARLESTDHHLLIAGGSGAGWCLPFIEHFIYSAGTSSDEGRTSNPVSLRVILATRDTSSRIWFERTVDQLLTRCSTKNLSSHIQVQVYLTGEAAEKAELPTTTVDPIDALESETTQHKIMHPEIGVATSVPGSEFEGRPQLSLMVREEVARAAEARGSLGVYVCGPVTMQNDVRNAVAEENLNIIRSARSGGVYLHSEYFSWA
;
A
#
# COMPACT_ATOMS: atom_id res chain seq x y z
N MET A 1 -5.78 31.64 55.13
CA MET A 1 -6.02 32.70 54.12
C MET A 1 -5.04 32.58 52.95
N GLN A 2 -3.73 32.62 53.17
CA GLN A 2 -2.73 32.43 52.10
C GLN A 2 -2.83 31.09 51.36
N SER A 3 -3.12 29.97 52.04
CA SER A 3 -3.33 28.65 51.40
C SER A 3 -4.51 28.65 50.42
N HIS A 4 -5.68 29.13 50.83
CA HIS A 4 -6.86 29.25 49.95
C HIS A 4 -6.63 30.19 48.75
N PHE A 5 -5.87 31.28 48.91
CA PHE A 5 -5.50 32.13 47.78
C PHE A 5 -4.53 31.43 46.82
N SER A 6 -3.59 30.64 47.33
CA SER A 6 -2.67 29.85 46.51
C SER A 6 -3.40 28.74 45.74
N GLU A 7 -4.33 28.03 46.38
CA GLU A 7 -5.12 26.97 45.75
C GLU A 7 -6.06 27.51 44.67
N SER A 8 -6.74 28.62 44.93
CA SER A 8 -7.62 29.26 43.93
C SER A 8 -6.86 29.81 42.74
N LEU A 9 -5.66 30.37 42.96
CA LEU A 9 -4.79 30.84 41.89
C LEU A 9 -4.31 29.67 41.01
N LEU A 10 -3.90 28.56 41.62
CA LEU A 10 -3.46 27.37 40.90
C LEU A 10 -4.59 26.79 40.05
N PHE A 11 -5.79 26.64 40.61
CA PHE A 11 -6.97 26.15 39.89
C PHE A 11 -7.32 27.03 38.67
N TYR A 12 -7.26 28.36 38.82
CA TYR A 12 -7.54 29.30 37.73
C TYR A 12 -6.53 29.18 36.58
N TRP A 13 -5.24 29.13 36.90
CA TRP A 13 -4.19 29.02 35.88
C TRP A 13 -4.18 27.67 35.16
N THR A 14 -4.38 26.56 35.87
CA THR A 14 -4.47 25.25 35.23
C THR A 14 -5.63 25.19 34.24
N GLY A 15 -6.76 25.82 34.57
CA GLY A 15 -7.92 25.94 33.67
C GLY A 15 -7.64 26.77 32.43
N ILE A 16 -7.01 27.94 32.57
CA ILE A 16 -6.63 28.81 31.44
C ILE A 16 -5.66 28.10 30.49
N VAL A 17 -4.65 27.44 31.05
CA VAL A 17 -3.67 26.72 30.23
C VAL A 17 -4.37 25.57 29.51
N ALA A 18 -5.19 24.77 30.21
CA ALA A 18 -5.93 23.67 29.61
C ALA A 18 -6.82 24.13 28.44
N ILE A 19 -7.66 25.18 28.64
CA ILE A 19 -8.56 25.65 27.57
C ILE A 19 -7.80 26.25 26.38
N THR A 20 -6.65 26.90 26.63
CA THR A 20 -5.80 27.44 25.55
C THR A 20 -5.25 26.32 24.68
N PHE A 21 -4.70 25.27 25.28
CA PHE A 21 -4.19 24.12 24.53
C PHE A 21 -5.31 23.29 23.90
N GLN A 22 -6.48 23.20 24.52
CA GLN A 22 -7.66 22.59 23.90
C GLN A 22 -8.12 23.36 22.66
N ALA A 23 -8.15 24.70 22.72
CA ALA A 23 -8.47 25.54 21.57
C ALA A 23 -7.45 25.32 20.44
N TRP A 24 -6.15 25.32 20.76
CA TRP A 24 -5.10 24.98 19.79
C TRP A 24 -5.35 23.61 19.13
N LEU A 25 -5.57 22.57 19.93
CA LEU A 25 -5.84 21.21 19.45
C LEU A 25 -7.05 21.15 18.53
N THR A 26 -8.08 21.96 18.81
CA THR A 26 -9.30 21.99 18.01
C THR A 26 -9.10 22.74 16.68
N PHE A 27 -8.61 23.98 16.73
CA PHE A 27 -8.50 24.82 15.53
C PHE A 27 -7.38 24.35 14.60
N MET A 28 -6.21 24.02 15.13
CA MET A 28 -5.06 23.63 14.29
C MET A 28 -5.26 22.25 13.63
N SER A 29 -6.19 21.43 14.13
CA SER A 29 -6.55 20.15 13.53
C SER A 29 -7.47 20.27 12.32
N HIS A 30 -7.95 21.47 11.99
CA HIS A 30 -8.73 21.71 10.79
C HIS A 30 -7.93 21.34 9.53
N ALA A 31 -8.57 20.64 8.58
CA ALA A 31 -7.89 20.02 7.45
C ALA A 31 -7.05 21.02 6.63
N THR A 32 -7.60 22.21 6.36
CA THR A 32 -6.92 23.30 5.63
C THR A 32 -5.62 23.74 6.30
N ILE A 33 -5.60 23.85 7.62
CA ILE A 33 -4.42 24.28 8.39
C ILE A 33 -3.39 23.15 8.43
N ARG A 34 -3.84 21.93 8.72
CA ARG A 34 -2.99 20.75 8.78
C ARG A 34 -2.26 20.46 7.45
N THR A 35 -2.89 20.74 6.31
CA THR A 35 -2.28 20.50 4.99
C THR A 35 -1.24 21.55 4.59
N LEU A 36 -1.27 22.75 5.16
CA LEU A 36 -0.29 23.81 4.85
C LEU A 36 1.11 23.49 5.41
N GLY A 37 1.17 22.75 6.52
CA GLY A 37 2.43 22.41 7.19
C GLY A 37 2.31 21.19 8.08
N TYR A 38 2.13 20.00 7.47
CA TYR A 38 1.82 18.77 8.20
C TYR A 38 2.86 18.41 9.27
N GLU A 39 4.15 18.58 8.99
CA GLU A 39 5.22 18.28 9.95
C GLU A 39 5.18 19.22 11.17
N PHE A 40 4.97 20.51 10.93
CA PHE A 40 4.82 21.51 12.01
C PHE A 40 3.55 21.25 12.83
N PHE A 41 2.42 20.99 12.15
CA PHE A 41 1.17 20.60 12.79
C PHE A 41 1.38 19.40 13.71
N LYS A 42 1.98 18.32 13.20
CA LYS A 42 2.19 17.07 13.95
C LYS A 42 2.99 17.32 15.24
N VAL A 43 4.11 18.04 15.16
CA VAL A 43 4.96 18.32 16.32
C VAL A 43 4.21 19.16 17.36
N THR A 44 3.60 20.26 16.94
CA THR A 44 2.88 21.18 17.85
C THR A 44 1.62 20.54 18.43
N HIS A 45 0.94 19.69 17.67
CA HIS A 45 -0.22 18.93 18.13
C HIS A 45 0.15 17.98 19.28
N PHE A 46 1.19 17.15 19.10
CA PHE A 46 1.64 16.25 20.18
C PHE A 46 2.11 17.00 21.43
N ALA A 47 2.87 18.08 21.26
CA ALA A 47 3.27 18.92 22.38
C ALA A 47 2.05 19.49 23.12
N SER A 48 1.04 19.94 22.38
CA SER A 48 -0.21 20.49 22.94
C SER A 48 -1.04 19.43 23.67
N VAL A 49 -1.11 18.20 23.15
CA VAL A 49 -1.78 17.08 23.83
C VAL A 49 -1.13 16.81 25.18
N ILE A 50 0.21 16.78 25.27
CA ILE A 50 0.92 16.52 26.52
C ILE A 50 0.59 17.60 27.56
N VAL A 51 0.71 18.88 27.17
CA VAL A 51 0.42 19.99 28.08
C VAL A 51 -1.05 20.00 28.50
N PHE A 52 -1.96 19.81 27.56
CA PHE A 52 -3.39 19.71 27.85
C PHE A 52 -3.70 18.58 28.81
N MET A 53 -3.23 17.35 28.56
CA MET A 53 -3.55 16.20 29.41
C MET A 53 -3.04 16.37 30.85
N ILE A 54 -1.82 16.89 31.02
CA ILE A 54 -1.24 17.14 32.35
C ILE A 54 -2.03 18.24 33.08
N THR A 55 -2.25 19.39 32.42
CA THR A 55 -2.94 20.53 33.05
C THR A 55 -4.41 20.24 33.31
N PHE A 56 -5.08 19.51 32.42
CA PHE A 56 -6.47 19.10 32.59
C PHE A 56 -6.63 18.08 33.73
N PHE A 57 -5.69 17.14 33.90
CA PHE A 57 -5.69 16.20 35.03
C PHE A 57 -5.60 16.94 36.37
N TRP A 58 -4.68 17.90 36.49
CA TRP A 58 -4.53 18.73 37.69
C TRP A 58 -5.70 19.70 37.89
N HIS A 59 -6.23 20.30 36.81
CA HIS A 59 -7.36 21.21 36.90
C HIS A 59 -8.62 20.50 37.41
N CYS A 60 -8.87 19.27 36.95
CA CYS A 60 -10.02 18.51 37.37
C CYS A 60 -9.97 18.10 38.85
N ASP A 61 -8.79 17.87 39.42
CA ASP A 61 -8.57 17.55 40.85
C ASP A 61 -9.64 16.61 41.47
N TYR A 62 -9.84 15.44 40.85
CA TYR A 62 -10.84 14.44 41.24
C TYR A 62 -12.31 14.88 41.19
N THR A 63 -12.61 16.12 40.79
CA THR A 63 -13.97 16.64 40.62
C THR A 63 -14.80 15.68 39.76
N LEU A 64 -15.99 15.33 40.25
CA LEU A 64 -16.91 14.38 39.60
C LEU A 64 -16.26 13.03 39.27
N THR A 65 -15.30 12.56 40.06
CA THR A 65 -14.54 11.32 39.82
C THR A 65 -13.75 11.29 38.50
N SER A 66 -13.44 12.47 37.94
CA SER A 66 -12.69 12.66 36.69
C SER A 66 -11.45 11.77 36.57
N TRP A 67 -10.69 11.57 37.65
CA TRP A 67 -9.49 10.72 37.63
C TRP A 67 -9.79 9.26 37.27
N HIS A 68 -10.96 8.72 37.61
CA HIS A 68 -11.35 7.38 37.17
C HIS A 68 -11.41 7.28 35.64
N TYR A 69 -11.85 8.35 34.95
CA TYR A 69 -11.87 8.40 33.49
C TYR A 69 -10.46 8.47 32.91
N PHE A 70 -9.53 9.23 33.52
CA PHE A 70 -8.13 9.26 33.10
C PHE A 70 -7.46 7.89 33.29
N VAL A 71 -7.65 7.26 34.45
CA VAL A 71 -7.10 5.94 34.74
C VAL A 71 -7.68 4.89 33.79
N ALA A 72 -8.99 4.89 33.56
CA ALA A 72 -9.61 3.98 32.59
C ALA A 72 -9.09 4.20 31.17
N THR A 73 -8.95 5.46 30.74
CA THR A 73 -8.39 5.80 29.43
C THR A 73 -6.94 5.33 29.32
N ALA A 74 -6.10 5.57 30.34
CA ALA A 74 -4.71 5.12 30.35
C ALA A 74 -4.61 3.59 30.39
N ALA A 75 -5.46 2.91 31.15
CA ALA A 75 -5.50 1.46 31.27
C ALA A 75 -5.85 0.77 29.94
N VAL A 76 -6.60 1.43 29.05
CA VAL A 76 -6.87 0.93 27.70
C VAL A 76 -5.80 1.40 26.71
N TYR A 77 -5.49 2.69 26.70
CA TYR A 77 -4.66 3.32 25.67
C TYR A 77 -3.17 2.96 25.79
N VAL A 78 -2.62 2.92 27.01
CA VAL A 78 -1.20 2.63 27.22
C VAL A 78 -0.85 1.20 26.77
N PRO A 79 -1.61 0.15 27.11
CA PRO A 79 -1.35 -1.19 26.56
C PRO A 79 -1.46 -1.24 25.03
N CYS A 80 -2.45 -0.59 24.43
CA CYS A 80 -2.57 -0.53 22.96
C CYS A 80 -1.35 0.14 22.30
N PHE A 81 -0.78 1.17 22.95
CA PHE A 81 0.41 1.84 22.46
C PHE A 81 1.68 1.01 22.69
N VAL A 82 1.84 0.41 23.87
CA VAL A 82 3.06 -0.30 24.29
C VAL A 82 3.17 -1.69 23.67
N TYR A 83 2.04 -2.39 23.47
CA TYR A 83 2.03 -3.78 22.99
C TYR A 83 2.74 -3.96 21.63
N PRO A 84 2.50 -3.15 20.57
CA PRO A 84 3.23 -3.27 19.31
C PRO A 84 4.74 -3.09 19.46
N TRP A 85 5.18 -2.17 20.35
CA TRP A 85 6.60 -1.98 20.63
C TRP A 85 7.21 -3.21 21.32
N LEU A 86 6.55 -3.73 22.36
CA LEU A 86 7.02 -4.94 23.05
C LEU A 86 7.08 -6.12 22.08
N ARG A 87 6.00 -6.35 21.31
CA ARG A 87 5.94 -7.40 20.29
C ARG A 87 7.10 -7.27 19.30
N THR A 88 7.33 -6.07 18.76
CA THR A 88 8.43 -5.82 17.81
C THR A 88 9.80 -6.10 18.42
N ILE A 89 10.02 -5.73 19.68
CA ILE A 89 11.29 -5.95 20.39
C ILE A 89 11.52 -7.45 20.64
N PHE A 90 10.52 -8.14 21.19
CA PHE A 90 10.67 -9.53 21.66
C PHE A 90 10.51 -10.57 20.56
N GLU A 91 9.57 -10.38 19.64
CA GLU A 91 9.25 -11.35 18.59
C GLU A 91 10.17 -11.16 17.37
N TYR A 92 10.38 -9.91 16.93
CA TYR A 92 11.04 -9.63 15.65
C TYR A 92 12.53 -9.24 15.75
N ARG A 93 13.04 -8.99 16.97
CA ARG A 93 14.43 -8.65 17.33
C ARG A 93 14.99 -7.41 16.60
N TRP A 94 15.85 -6.64 17.26
CA TRP A 94 16.46 -5.41 16.73
C TRP A 94 17.46 -5.59 15.57
N THR A 95 17.61 -6.80 15.04
CA THR A 95 18.68 -7.18 14.12
C THR A 95 18.30 -7.15 12.65
N GLN A 96 17.05 -6.83 12.30
CA GLN A 96 16.63 -6.85 10.89
C GLN A 96 17.33 -5.75 10.08
N LYS A 97 17.78 -6.15 8.89
CA LYS A 97 18.39 -5.27 7.89
C LYS A 97 17.50 -5.25 6.65
N ALA A 98 17.25 -4.06 6.15
CA ALA A 98 16.57 -3.80 4.89
C ALA A 98 17.59 -3.45 3.83
N HIS A 99 17.54 -4.15 2.69
CA HIS A 99 18.29 -3.79 1.50
C HIS A 99 17.43 -2.91 0.61
N ILE A 100 17.97 -1.77 0.18
CA ILE A 100 17.21 -0.76 -0.53
C ILE A 100 17.80 -0.50 -1.91
N TYR A 101 16.93 -0.52 -2.91
CA TYR A 101 17.27 -0.26 -4.31
C TYR A 101 16.25 0.68 -4.93
N VAL A 102 16.65 1.38 -6.00
CA VAL A 102 15.72 2.15 -6.84
C VAL A 102 15.50 1.35 -8.12
N GLU A 103 14.24 1.07 -8.42
CA GLU A 103 13.79 0.42 -9.64
C GLU A 103 13.74 1.41 -10.81
N ASP A 104 13.69 0.88 -12.04
CA ASP A 104 13.70 1.67 -13.27
C ASP A 104 12.53 2.67 -13.39
N ASN A 105 11.40 2.39 -12.73
CA ASN A 105 10.24 3.28 -12.66
C ASN A 105 10.33 4.33 -11.52
N GLY A 106 11.47 4.41 -10.84
CA GLY A 106 11.68 5.32 -9.71
C GLY A 106 11.03 4.88 -8.40
N PHE A 107 10.54 3.64 -8.29
CA PHE A 107 10.11 3.08 -7.02
C PHE A 107 11.31 2.68 -6.17
N THR A 108 11.20 2.89 -4.85
CA THR A 108 12.15 2.34 -3.90
C THR A 108 11.72 0.91 -3.57
N ARG A 109 12.50 -0.08 -3.99
CA ARG A 109 12.35 -1.48 -3.59
C ARG A 109 13.07 -1.70 -2.27
N ILE A 110 12.34 -2.23 -1.29
CA ILE A 110 12.89 -2.62 0.01
C ILE A 110 12.74 -4.13 0.16
N THR A 111 13.85 -4.81 0.42
CA THR A 111 13.89 -6.26 0.65
C THR A 111 14.34 -6.54 2.08
N ILE A 112 13.56 -7.32 2.82
CA ILE A 112 13.84 -7.70 4.21
C ILE A 112 13.70 -9.22 4.35
N PRO A 113 14.69 -9.94 4.90
CA PRO A 113 14.54 -11.37 5.17
C PRO A 113 13.40 -11.62 6.16
N ALA A 114 12.46 -12.49 5.79
CA ALA A 114 11.29 -12.76 6.61
C ALA A 114 11.64 -13.57 7.86
N LYS A 115 10.91 -13.30 8.94
CA LYS A 115 10.98 -14.02 10.22
C LYS A 115 9.64 -14.63 10.65
N PHE A 116 8.61 -14.45 9.82
CA PHE A 116 7.25 -14.88 10.04
C PHE A 116 6.62 -15.18 8.69
N ASP A 117 5.53 -15.93 8.70
CA ASP A 117 4.71 -16.20 7.52
C ASP A 117 3.68 -15.08 7.30
N TRP A 118 3.32 -14.85 6.04
CA TRP A 118 2.34 -13.85 5.65
C TRP A 118 1.49 -14.31 4.47
N THR A 119 0.39 -13.62 4.22
CA THR A 119 -0.51 -13.88 3.10
C THR A 119 -0.64 -12.64 2.19
N PRO A 120 -1.10 -12.82 0.93
CA PRO A 120 -1.32 -11.69 0.03
C PRO A 120 -2.24 -10.61 0.62
N GLY A 121 -1.87 -9.36 0.35
CA GLY A 121 -2.58 -8.17 0.87
C GLY A 121 -2.18 -7.77 2.30
N GLN A 122 -1.29 -8.49 2.97
CA GLN A 122 -0.81 -8.07 4.29
C GLN A 122 0.19 -6.91 4.19
N HIS A 123 0.18 -6.05 5.21
CA HIS A 123 1.12 -4.94 5.33
C HIS A 123 1.90 -4.99 6.65
N CYS A 124 3.04 -4.30 6.66
CA CYS A 124 3.88 -4.13 7.84
C CYS A 124 4.11 -2.65 8.10
N PHE A 125 4.32 -2.33 9.36
CA PHE A 125 4.79 -1.04 9.83
C PHE A 125 6.31 -1.08 9.94
N LEU A 126 7.00 -0.31 9.11
CA LEU A 126 8.46 -0.22 9.08
C LEU A 126 8.94 1.02 9.84
N ARG A 127 9.92 0.83 10.73
CA ARG A 127 10.62 1.91 11.45
C ARG A 127 12.11 1.85 11.13
N PHE A 128 12.63 2.87 10.45
CA PHE A 128 14.05 2.92 10.06
C PHE A 128 14.85 3.64 11.13
N THR A 129 15.76 2.91 11.80
CA THR A 129 16.57 3.48 12.90
C THR A 129 17.85 4.15 12.41
N SER A 130 18.22 3.95 11.14
CA SER A 130 19.44 4.51 10.54
C SER A 130 19.39 6.01 10.25
N PHE A 131 18.22 6.67 10.31
CA PHE A 131 18.06 8.08 9.95
C PHE A 131 17.95 9.04 11.15
N GLY A 132 18.25 8.57 12.36
CA GLY A 132 18.16 9.34 13.61
C GLY A 132 16.89 9.06 14.43
N ILE A 133 16.88 9.53 15.68
CA ILE A 133 15.87 9.16 16.70
C ILE A 133 14.45 9.54 16.28
N LEU A 134 14.25 10.74 15.71
CA LEU A 134 12.92 11.21 15.29
C LEU A 134 12.30 10.33 14.20
N HIS A 135 13.11 9.73 13.33
CA HIS A 135 12.65 8.81 12.30
C HIS A 135 12.55 7.37 12.82
N ALA A 136 13.36 7.00 13.80
CA ALA A 136 13.28 5.70 14.47
C ALA A 136 11.93 5.51 15.21
N VAL A 137 11.32 6.60 15.67
CA VAL A 137 10.00 6.57 16.33
C VAL A 137 8.82 6.71 15.36
N SER A 138 9.06 7.09 14.11
CA SER A 138 8.01 7.15 13.09
C SER A 138 7.80 5.78 12.45
N SER A 139 6.54 5.37 12.41
CA SER A 139 6.11 4.10 11.83
C SER A 139 5.48 4.34 10.46
N HIS A 140 5.90 3.56 9.46
CA HIS A 140 5.44 3.71 8.09
C HIS A 140 4.78 2.41 7.59
N PRO A 141 3.48 2.41 7.31
CA PRO A 141 2.80 1.24 6.76
C PRO A 141 3.15 1.01 5.29
N PHE A 142 3.53 -0.21 4.94
CA PHE A 142 3.79 -0.64 3.57
C PHE A 142 3.29 -2.07 3.35
N THR A 143 2.68 -2.31 2.19
CA THR A 143 2.18 -3.63 1.80
C THR A 143 3.30 -4.52 1.33
N ILE A 144 3.27 -5.77 1.80
CA ILE A 144 4.15 -6.82 1.29
C ILE A 144 3.71 -7.13 -0.14
N CYS A 145 4.63 -6.95 -1.08
CA CYS A 145 4.46 -7.14 -2.53
C CYS A 145 5.14 -8.44 -3.01
N SER A 146 5.51 -9.33 -2.10
CA SER A 146 6.05 -10.67 -2.37
C SER A 146 5.18 -11.76 -1.75
N SER A 147 5.28 -12.98 -2.25
CA SER A 147 4.72 -14.16 -1.57
C SER A 147 5.81 -14.92 -0.80
N PRO A 148 5.43 -15.71 0.22
CA PRO A 148 6.37 -16.63 0.86
C PRO A 148 6.99 -17.59 -0.17
N SER A 149 8.30 -17.85 -0.03
CA SER A 149 9.00 -18.79 -0.91
C SER A 149 8.46 -20.20 -0.70
N GLY A 150 8.08 -20.88 -1.80
CA GLY A 150 7.69 -22.30 -1.76
C GLY A 150 8.86 -23.27 -1.52
N ASN A 151 10.11 -22.79 -1.58
CA ASN A 151 11.29 -23.62 -1.35
C ASN A 151 11.60 -23.71 0.16
N LYS A 152 11.48 -24.91 0.74
CA LYS A 152 11.69 -25.19 2.17
C LYS A 152 13.08 -24.81 2.71
N ASN A 153 14.08 -24.66 1.83
CA ASN A 153 15.45 -24.33 2.21
C ASN A 153 15.82 -22.86 1.98
N GLY A 154 14.97 -22.08 1.30
CA GLY A 154 15.21 -20.66 1.02
C GLY A 154 14.52 -19.78 2.07
N GLN A 155 15.23 -18.81 2.62
CA GLN A 155 14.59 -17.80 3.46
C GLN A 155 13.69 -16.92 2.59
N SER A 156 12.40 -16.87 2.92
CA SER A 156 11.44 -15.97 2.26
C SER A 156 11.83 -14.52 2.50
N GLU A 157 11.55 -13.64 1.53
CA GLU A 157 11.86 -12.21 1.62
C GLU A 157 10.59 -11.37 1.52
N LEU A 158 10.46 -10.40 2.41
CA LEU A 158 9.45 -9.35 2.35
C LEU A 158 9.94 -8.29 1.36
N VAL A 159 9.20 -8.09 0.27
CA VAL A 159 9.51 -7.08 -0.74
C VAL A 159 8.45 -5.98 -0.68
N PHE A 160 8.88 -4.72 -0.65
CA PHE A 160 7.99 -3.55 -0.68
C PHE A 160 8.38 -2.65 -1.84
N TYR A 161 7.40 -2.19 -2.61
CA TYR A 161 7.59 -1.17 -3.65
C TYR A 161 6.97 0.14 -3.22
N ILE A 162 7.80 1.17 -3.06
CA ILE A 162 7.37 2.45 -2.51
C ILE A 162 7.57 3.53 -3.55
N ARG A 163 6.47 4.17 -3.95
CA ARG A 163 6.53 5.42 -4.69
C ARG A 163 6.96 6.54 -3.73
N HIS A 164 8.03 7.23 -4.08
CA HIS A 164 8.49 8.34 -3.27
C HIS A 164 7.50 9.51 -3.34
N GLN A 165 7.21 10.09 -2.18
CA GLN A 165 6.33 11.25 -1.97
C GLN A 165 7.13 12.28 -1.14
N GLY A 166 6.48 13.29 -0.56
CA GLY A 166 7.15 14.20 0.37
C GLY A 166 7.70 13.53 1.64
N GLY A 167 8.53 14.27 2.40
CA GLY A 167 8.99 13.83 3.73
C GLY A 167 9.94 12.63 3.70
N PHE A 168 9.62 11.59 4.47
CA PHE A 168 10.51 10.46 4.70
C PHE A 168 10.76 9.61 3.45
N THR A 169 9.75 9.35 2.62
CA THR A 169 9.92 8.49 1.43
C THR A 169 10.82 9.15 0.38
N ARG A 170 10.78 10.48 0.21
CA ARG A 170 11.78 11.21 -0.60
C ARG A 170 13.19 11.09 -0.03
N LYS A 171 13.35 11.21 1.30
CA LYS A 171 14.66 11.06 1.95
C LYS A 171 15.21 9.65 1.74
N LEU A 172 14.35 8.64 1.85
CA LEU A 172 14.70 7.24 1.63
C LEU A 172 15.11 6.99 0.16
N TYR A 173 14.35 7.53 -0.78
CA TYR A 173 14.64 7.47 -2.22
C TYR A 173 15.99 8.13 -2.57
N GLN A 174 16.22 9.36 -2.10
CA GLN A 174 17.51 10.05 -2.31
C GLN A 174 18.68 9.29 -1.70
N HIS A 175 18.50 8.71 -0.51
CA HIS A 175 19.52 7.90 0.12
C HIS A 175 19.85 6.64 -0.69
N ALA A 176 18.83 5.98 -1.24
CA ALA A 176 18.98 4.79 -2.08
C ALA A 176 19.64 5.10 -3.43
N LEU A 177 19.34 6.27 -4.03
CA LEU A 177 20.03 6.74 -5.24
C LEU A 177 21.53 6.95 -5.00
N ASN A 178 21.89 7.58 -3.88
CA ASN A 178 23.28 7.86 -3.55
C ASN A 178 24.06 6.61 -3.11
N HIS A 179 23.38 5.60 -2.57
CA HIS A 179 23.98 4.37 -2.06
C HIS A 179 23.17 3.13 -2.50
N PRO A 180 23.27 2.71 -3.77
CA PRO A 180 22.54 1.54 -4.27
C PRO A 180 22.89 0.28 -3.49
N GLY A 181 21.87 -0.43 -2.98
CA GLY A 181 22.04 -1.69 -2.24
C GLY A 181 22.48 -1.57 -0.79
N VAL A 182 22.44 -0.35 -0.23
CA VAL A 182 22.76 -0.10 1.18
C VAL A 182 21.83 -0.88 2.11
N SER A 183 22.42 -1.40 3.19
CA SER A 183 21.72 -2.12 4.26
C SER A 183 21.38 -1.18 5.41
N LEU A 184 20.09 -0.94 5.66
CA LEU A 184 19.61 -0.11 6.77
C LEU A 184 19.04 -0.95 7.91
N SER A 185 19.19 -0.50 9.16
CA SER A 185 18.49 -1.14 10.27
C SER A 185 17.01 -0.72 10.25
N VAL A 186 16.16 -1.73 10.34
CA VAL A 186 14.71 -1.57 10.31
C VAL A 186 14.09 -2.40 11.43
N LEU A 187 13.03 -1.89 12.04
CA LEU A 187 12.12 -2.67 12.86
C LEU A 187 10.86 -2.95 12.05
N VAL A 188 10.45 -4.21 12.00
CA VAL A 188 9.28 -4.68 11.27
C VAL A 188 8.21 -5.06 12.27
N ASP A 189 7.04 -4.45 12.13
CA ASP A 189 5.88 -4.65 12.98
C ASP A 189 4.71 -5.11 12.10
N GLY A 190 4.32 -6.38 12.24
CA GLY A 190 3.35 -7.04 11.37
C GLY A 190 3.51 -8.56 11.38
N PRO A 191 2.83 -9.27 10.47
CA PRO A 191 1.97 -8.74 9.41
C PRO A 191 0.57 -8.37 9.91
N TYR A 192 -0.07 -7.41 9.23
CA TYR A 192 -1.44 -6.95 9.52
C TYR A 192 -2.32 -7.03 8.28
N GLY A 193 -3.62 -7.27 8.49
CA GLY A 193 -4.62 -7.30 7.42
C GLY A 193 -4.51 -8.53 6.51
N GLY A 194 -4.69 -8.30 5.21
CA GLY A 194 -4.61 -9.31 4.15
C GLY A 194 -5.87 -10.10 3.90
N VAL A 195 -5.79 -10.96 2.88
CA VAL A 195 -6.84 -11.92 2.52
C VAL A 195 -6.43 -13.29 3.04
N THR A 196 -7.38 -14.00 3.66
CA THR A 196 -7.12 -15.36 4.13
C THR A 196 -7.03 -16.33 2.95
N PRO A 197 -6.19 -17.38 3.01
CA PRO A 197 -6.08 -18.36 1.93
C PRO A 197 -7.42 -18.99 1.59
N ALA A 198 -8.23 -19.33 2.60
CA ALA A 198 -9.58 -19.86 2.41
C ALA A 198 -10.51 -18.91 1.62
N ARG A 199 -10.32 -17.59 1.68
CA ARG A 199 -11.10 -16.62 0.89
C ARG A 199 -10.60 -16.54 -0.55
N LEU A 200 -9.29 -16.60 -0.76
CA LEU A 200 -8.69 -16.67 -2.11
C LEU A 200 -9.12 -17.96 -2.81
N GLU A 201 -9.10 -19.09 -2.11
CA GLU A 201 -9.45 -20.40 -2.68
C GLU A 201 -10.97 -20.62 -2.82
N SER A 202 -11.81 -19.76 -2.24
CA SER A 202 -13.28 -19.88 -2.32
C SER A 202 -13.89 -19.32 -3.60
N THR A 203 -13.08 -18.71 -4.47
CA THR A 203 -13.52 -18.07 -5.71
C THR A 203 -12.89 -18.69 -6.93
N ASP A 204 -13.69 -18.97 -7.95
CA ASP A 204 -13.22 -19.54 -9.22
C ASP A 204 -12.70 -18.45 -10.18
N HIS A 205 -13.27 -17.25 -10.11
CA HIS A 205 -12.89 -16.12 -10.94
C HIS A 205 -12.31 -15.01 -10.07
N HIS A 206 -11.22 -14.39 -10.53
CA HIS A 206 -10.54 -13.32 -9.81
C HIS A 206 -10.39 -12.07 -10.69
N LEU A 207 -10.81 -10.93 -10.16
CA LEU A 207 -10.61 -9.62 -10.76
C LEU A 207 -9.71 -8.77 -9.85
N LEU A 208 -8.45 -8.58 -10.23
CA LEU A 208 -7.50 -7.70 -9.56
C LEU A 208 -7.51 -6.33 -10.25
N ILE A 209 -7.75 -5.26 -9.49
CA ILE A 209 -7.76 -3.88 -9.99
C ILE A 209 -6.74 -3.07 -9.19
N ALA A 210 -5.70 -2.58 -9.86
CA ALA A 210 -4.68 -1.73 -9.26
C ALA A 210 -4.61 -0.34 -9.90
N GLY A 211 -4.31 0.67 -9.08
CA GLY A 211 -4.04 2.03 -9.52
C GLY A 211 -2.70 2.55 -9.01
N GLY A 212 -1.89 3.14 -9.89
CA GLY A 212 -0.64 3.80 -9.51
C GLY A 212 0.34 2.86 -8.81
N SER A 213 0.78 3.20 -7.59
CA SER A 213 1.70 2.34 -6.82
C SER A 213 1.08 1.02 -6.33
N GLY A 214 -0.25 0.85 -6.48
CA GLY A 214 -0.94 -0.42 -6.25
C GLY A 214 -0.50 -1.56 -7.18
N ALA A 215 0.27 -1.26 -8.24
CA ALA A 215 0.85 -2.26 -9.13
C ALA A 215 1.64 -3.35 -8.39
N GLY A 216 2.48 -2.96 -7.41
CA GLY A 216 3.24 -3.93 -6.60
C GLY A 216 2.36 -4.81 -5.71
N TRP A 217 1.22 -4.29 -5.25
CA TRP A 217 0.27 -5.02 -4.41
C TRP A 217 -0.39 -6.18 -5.16
N CYS A 218 -0.53 -6.12 -6.50
CA CYS A 218 -1.09 -7.23 -7.29
C CYS A 218 -0.17 -8.46 -7.37
N LEU A 219 1.14 -8.27 -7.30
CA LEU A 219 2.13 -9.32 -7.54
C LEU A 219 1.93 -10.58 -6.66
N PRO A 220 1.75 -10.48 -5.32
CA PRO A 220 1.53 -11.66 -4.50
C PRO A 220 0.20 -12.37 -4.80
N PHE A 221 -0.82 -11.66 -5.31
CA PHE A 221 -2.07 -12.30 -5.72
C PHE A 221 -1.89 -13.07 -7.03
N ILE A 222 -1.14 -12.50 -7.99
CA ILE A 222 -0.79 -13.18 -9.25
C ILE A 222 0.01 -14.44 -8.95
N GLU A 223 1.05 -14.33 -8.12
CA GLU A 223 1.90 -15.46 -7.73
C GLU A 223 1.10 -16.55 -6.99
N HIS A 224 0.25 -16.18 -6.04
CA HIS A 224 -0.64 -17.12 -5.36
C HIS A 224 -1.58 -17.84 -6.33
N PHE A 225 -2.20 -17.13 -7.26
CA PHE A 225 -3.06 -17.73 -8.28
C PHE A 225 -2.31 -18.75 -9.14
N ILE A 226 -1.09 -18.41 -9.58
CA ILE A 226 -0.27 -19.31 -10.39
C ILE A 226 0.05 -20.59 -9.62
N TYR A 227 0.40 -20.47 -8.34
CA TYR A 227 0.69 -21.61 -7.48
C TYR A 227 -0.55 -22.51 -7.30
N SER A 228 -1.70 -21.93 -6.94
CA SER A 228 -2.94 -22.67 -6.72
C SER A 228 -3.44 -23.38 -7.98
N ALA A 229 -3.32 -22.75 -9.15
CA ALA A 229 -3.72 -23.38 -10.40
C ALA A 229 -2.75 -24.50 -10.84
N GLY A 230 -1.46 -24.39 -10.48
CA GLY A 230 -0.47 -25.45 -10.68
C GLY A 230 -0.79 -26.71 -9.87
N THR A 231 -1.14 -26.59 -8.59
CA THR A 231 -1.46 -27.74 -7.72
C THR A 231 -2.78 -28.42 -8.08
N SER A 232 -3.75 -27.65 -8.59
CA SER A 232 -5.08 -28.15 -8.97
C SER A 232 -5.03 -29.15 -10.14
N SER A 233 -4.01 -29.04 -10.99
CA SER A 233 -3.83 -29.90 -12.17
C SER A 233 -3.40 -31.34 -11.81
N ASP A 234 -2.79 -31.55 -10.65
CA ASP A 234 -2.24 -32.85 -10.22
C ASP A 234 -3.21 -33.69 -9.36
N GLU A 235 -4.19 -33.08 -8.69
CA GLU A 235 -5.04 -33.78 -7.70
C GLU A 235 -6.38 -34.30 -8.24
N GLY A 236 -6.62 -34.28 -9.56
CA GLY A 236 -7.83 -34.88 -10.15
C GLY A 236 -9.17 -34.32 -9.62
N ARG A 237 -9.14 -33.14 -8.99
CA ARG A 237 -10.34 -32.44 -8.51
C ARG A 237 -11.13 -31.91 -9.70
N THR A 238 -12.42 -32.24 -9.73
CA THR A 238 -13.42 -31.67 -10.66
C THR A 238 -13.78 -30.23 -10.27
N SER A 239 -12.79 -29.37 -10.03
CA SER A 239 -13.02 -27.95 -9.75
C SER A 239 -13.24 -27.18 -11.04
N ASN A 240 -14.07 -26.14 -10.99
CA ASN A 240 -14.26 -25.21 -12.11
C ASN A 240 -12.89 -24.63 -12.56
N PRO A 241 -12.72 -24.31 -13.85
CA PRO A 241 -11.50 -23.67 -14.33
C PRO A 241 -11.34 -22.30 -13.68
N VAL A 242 -10.22 -22.12 -12.97
CA VAL A 242 -9.92 -20.87 -12.26
C VAL A 242 -9.40 -19.84 -13.26
N SER A 243 -9.85 -18.58 -13.19
CA SER A 243 -9.38 -17.51 -14.08
C SER A 243 -9.02 -16.23 -13.33
N LEU A 244 -8.05 -15.49 -13.86
CA LEU A 244 -7.53 -14.26 -13.29
C LEU A 244 -7.49 -13.15 -14.33
N ARG A 245 -8.23 -12.07 -14.09
CA ARG A 245 -8.12 -10.81 -14.84
C ARG A 245 -7.45 -9.76 -13.97
N VAL A 246 -6.37 -9.19 -14.47
CA VAL A 246 -5.61 -8.12 -13.82
C VAL A 246 -5.78 -6.84 -14.62
N ILE A 247 -6.18 -5.76 -13.94
CA ILE A 247 -6.40 -4.44 -14.53
C ILE A 247 -5.50 -3.45 -13.78
N LEU A 248 -4.48 -2.93 -14.44
CA LEU A 248 -3.65 -1.86 -13.92
C LEU A 248 -4.01 -0.54 -14.60
N ALA A 249 -4.38 0.48 -13.84
CA ALA A 249 -4.49 1.85 -14.35
C ALA A 249 -3.32 2.70 -13.84
N THR A 250 -2.52 3.23 -14.77
CA THR A 250 -1.35 4.07 -14.44
C THR A 250 -1.33 5.35 -15.27
N ARG A 251 -0.66 6.38 -14.75
CA ARG A 251 -0.37 7.63 -15.45
C ARG A 251 1.09 7.72 -15.91
N ASP A 252 1.86 6.68 -15.67
CA ASP A 252 3.29 6.66 -15.85
C ASP A 252 3.70 5.44 -16.68
N THR A 253 4.27 5.71 -17.85
CA THR A 253 4.78 4.71 -18.80
C THR A 253 5.91 3.89 -18.20
N SER A 254 6.75 4.47 -17.33
CA SER A 254 7.84 3.71 -16.71
C SER A 254 7.30 2.66 -15.74
N SER A 255 6.27 3.01 -14.95
CA SER A 255 5.53 2.05 -14.13
C SER A 255 4.82 0.96 -14.95
N ARG A 256 4.32 1.28 -16.17
CA ARG A 256 3.79 0.27 -17.09
C ARG A 256 4.87 -0.75 -17.47
N ILE A 257 5.97 -0.28 -18.04
CA ILE A 257 7.06 -1.13 -18.53
C ILE A 257 7.61 -2.00 -17.39
N TRP A 258 7.81 -1.40 -16.22
CA TRP A 258 8.24 -2.11 -15.02
C TRP A 258 7.25 -3.22 -14.63
N PHE A 259 5.94 -2.92 -14.57
CA PHE A 259 4.93 -3.88 -14.16
C PHE A 259 4.82 -5.05 -15.14
N GLU A 260 4.76 -4.78 -16.45
CA GLU A 260 4.72 -5.82 -17.48
C GLU A 260 5.94 -6.73 -17.39
N ARG A 261 7.14 -6.16 -17.28
CA ARG A 261 8.38 -6.92 -17.12
C ARG A 261 8.36 -7.78 -15.85
N THR A 262 7.91 -7.22 -14.73
CA THR A 262 7.83 -7.98 -13.47
C THR A 262 6.81 -9.11 -13.54
N VAL A 263 5.65 -8.89 -14.16
CA VAL A 263 4.64 -9.95 -14.35
C VAL A 263 5.14 -11.03 -15.31
N ASP A 264 5.81 -10.67 -16.41
CA ASP A 264 6.42 -11.61 -17.34
C ASP A 264 7.49 -12.50 -16.66
N GLN A 265 8.33 -11.89 -15.81
CA GLN A 265 9.31 -12.62 -15.01
C GLN A 265 8.65 -13.57 -14.01
N LEU A 266 7.56 -13.16 -13.36
CA LEU A 266 6.79 -14.03 -12.46
C LEU A 266 6.16 -15.20 -13.21
N LEU A 267 5.51 -14.94 -14.35
CA LEU A 267 4.90 -15.97 -15.19
C LEU A 267 5.95 -16.96 -15.72
N THR A 268 7.14 -16.48 -16.10
CA THR A 268 8.24 -17.32 -16.55
C THR A 268 8.81 -18.17 -15.42
N ARG A 269 9.02 -17.59 -14.24
CA ARG A 269 9.55 -18.29 -13.06
C ARG A 269 8.63 -19.41 -12.60
N CYS A 270 7.32 -19.19 -12.70
CA CYS A 270 6.30 -20.12 -12.22
C CYS A 270 5.72 -21.02 -13.34
N SER A 271 6.26 -20.95 -14.56
CA SER A 271 5.58 -21.44 -15.76
C SER A 271 5.35 -22.96 -15.77
N THR A 272 4.08 -23.35 -15.67
CA THR A 272 3.52 -24.60 -16.19
C THR A 272 2.85 -24.26 -17.53
N LYS A 273 3.15 -25.03 -18.60
CA LYS A 273 2.84 -24.69 -20.02
C LYS A 273 1.36 -24.45 -20.37
N ASN A 274 0.42 -24.60 -19.43
CA ASN A 274 -1.03 -24.52 -19.66
C ASN A 274 -1.73 -23.33 -18.96
N LEU A 275 -1.00 -22.50 -18.20
CA LEU A 275 -1.63 -21.48 -17.35
C LEU A 275 -1.82 -20.11 -18.03
N SER A 276 -1.11 -19.84 -19.11
CA SER A 276 -1.15 -18.55 -19.81
C SER A 276 -2.52 -18.22 -20.41
N SER A 277 -3.39 -19.20 -20.65
CA SER A 277 -4.76 -18.98 -21.14
C SER A 277 -5.74 -18.51 -20.06
N HIS A 278 -5.39 -18.68 -18.78
CA HIS A 278 -6.27 -18.37 -17.65
C HIS A 278 -5.95 -17.03 -16.98
N ILE A 279 -4.85 -16.38 -17.37
CA ILE A 279 -4.40 -15.10 -16.83
C ILE A 279 -4.47 -14.04 -17.93
N GLN A 280 -5.31 -13.03 -17.74
CA GLN A 280 -5.43 -11.87 -18.62
C GLN A 280 -4.91 -10.63 -17.90
N VAL A 281 -3.88 -9.97 -18.44
CA VAL A 281 -3.33 -8.72 -17.87
C VAL A 281 -3.69 -7.57 -18.78
N GLN A 282 -4.30 -6.51 -18.26
CA GLN A 282 -4.69 -5.32 -19.03
C GLN A 282 -4.10 -4.08 -18.37
N VAL A 283 -3.41 -3.25 -19.16
CA VAL A 283 -2.85 -2.00 -18.66
C VAL A 283 -3.55 -0.83 -19.35
N TYR A 284 -4.10 0.07 -18.53
CA TYR A 284 -4.77 1.29 -18.95
C TYR A 284 -3.86 2.50 -18.68
N LEU A 285 -3.40 3.15 -19.74
CA LEU A 285 -2.67 4.40 -19.66
C LEU A 285 -3.65 5.58 -19.55
N THR A 286 -3.46 6.40 -18.52
CA THR A 286 -4.37 7.52 -18.20
C THR A 286 -3.60 8.85 -18.15
N GLY A 287 -4.23 9.95 -18.55
CA GLY A 287 -3.62 11.29 -18.48
C GLY A 287 -2.37 11.43 -19.35
N GLU A 288 -1.31 12.04 -18.81
CA GLU A 288 -0.05 12.34 -19.53
C GLU A 288 0.62 11.12 -20.19
N ALA A 289 0.41 9.90 -19.66
CA ALA A 289 0.94 8.69 -20.30
C ALA A 289 0.19 8.30 -21.57
N ALA A 290 -1.11 8.61 -21.67
CA ALA A 290 -1.86 8.43 -22.91
C ALA A 290 -1.36 9.41 -23.98
N GLU A 291 -1.15 10.67 -23.61
CA GLU A 291 -0.62 11.71 -24.53
C GLU A 291 0.81 11.40 -25.03
N LYS A 292 1.66 10.76 -24.21
CA LYS A 292 3.01 10.34 -24.63
C LYS A 292 3.02 9.08 -25.50
N ALA A 293 2.03 8.21 -25.37
CA ALA A 293 1.87 7.05 -26.26
C ALA A 293 1.47 7.47 -27.69
N GLU A 294 0.84 8.64 -27.84
CA GLU A 294 0.44 9.21 -29.13
C GLU A 294 1.58 9.82 -29.96
N LEU A 295 2.79 10.02 -29.41
CA LEU A 295 3.93 10.52 -30.19
C LEU A 295 4.55 9.40 -31.04
N PRO A 296 4.47 9.45 -32.39
CA PRO A 296 5.09 8.44 -33.23
C PRO A 296 6.61 8.60 -33.14
N THR A 297 7.31 7.48 -32.94
CA THR A 297 8.76 7.34 -33.14
C THR A 297 9.08 7.69 -34.60
N THR A 298 9.27 8.97 -34.87
CA THR A 298 9.61 9.44 -36.21
C THR A 298 11.09 9.15 -36.40
N THR A 299 11.38 8.18 -37.25
CA THR A 299 12.69 7.94 -37.85
C THR A 299 13.23 9.25 -38.43
N VAL A 300 14.33 9.76 -37.88
CA VAL A 300 15.08 10.87 -38.47
C VAL A 300 16.45 10.35 -38.88
N ASP A 301 16.64 10.18 -40.19
CA ASP A 301 17.96 10.04 -40.80
C ASP A 301 18.68 11.41 -40.87
N PRO A 302 20.03 11.44 -40.97
CA PRO A 302 20.85 12.53 -40.45
C PRO A 302 21.39 13.46 -41.54
N ILE A 303 21.31 14.79 -41.36
CA ILE A 303 22.20 15.78 -41.99
C ILE A 303 22.48 16.98 -41.06
N ASP A 304 23.73 17.05 -40.62
CA ASP A 304 24.66 18.17 -40.35
C ASP A 304 24.20 19.54 -39.75
N ALA A 305 24.69 19.74 -38.51
CA ALA A 305 25.56 20.82 -38.03
C ALA A 305 25.10 22.31 -38.03
N LEU A 306 24.94 22.91 -36.84
CA LEU A 306 26.02 23.63 -36.14
C LEU A 306 25.59 24.05 -34.70
N GLU A 307 26.62 24.22 -33.86
CA GLU A 307 26.69 24.27 -32.40
C GLU A 307 25.99 25.44 -31.68
N SER A 308 25.53 25.18 -30.45
CA SER A 308 25.94 25.96 -29.26
C SER A 308 25.62 25.21 -27.96
N GLU A 309 26.65 25.09 -27.12
CA GLU A 309 26.74 24.28 -25.91
C GLU A 309 25.96 24.85 -24.71
N THR A 310 25.33 23.97 -23.92
CA THR A 310 25.35 24.09 -22.44
C THR A 310 25.10 22.72 -21.79
N THR A 311 26.03 22.33 -20.93
CA THR A 311 26.24 20.98 -20.37
C THR A 311 25.18 20.58 -19.33
N GLN A 312 24.40 19.53 -19.64
CA GLN A 312 23.72 18.69 -18.65
C GLN A 312 24.06 17.22 -18.91
N HIS A 313 24.60 16.54 -17.89
CA HIS A 313 24.96 15.13 -17.93
C HIS A 313 23.71 14.25 -18.19
N LYS A 314 23.54 13.81 -19.43
CA LYS A 314 22.54 12.83 -19.84
C LYS A 314 23.19 11.44 -19.80
N ILE A 315 22.78 10.61 -18.84
CA ILE A 315 23.19 9.21 -18.76
C ILE A 315 22.46 8.46 -19.89
N MET A 316 23.24 7.81 -20.74
CA MET A 316 22.80 7.07 -21.93
C MET A 316 22.38 5.65 -21.50
N HIS A 317 21.09 5.33 -21.61
CA HIS A 317 20.58 3.96 -21.49
C HIS A 317 20.55 3.33 -22.90
N PRO A 318 21.12 2.13 -23.10
CA PRO A 318 20.96 1.41 -24.36
C PRO A 318 19.55 0.82 -24.43
N GLU A 319 18.78 1.24 -25.43
CA GLU A 319 17.50 0.62 -25.79
C GLU A 319 17.76 -0.77 -26.36
N ILE A 320 17.61 -1.79 -25.52
CA ILE A 320 17.44 -3.17 -25.99
C ILE A 320 15.94 -3.41 -26.04
N GLY A 321 15.37 -3.32 -27.25
CA GLY A 321 14.01 -3.75 -27.54
C GLY A 321 13.89 -5.26 -27.33
N VAL A 322 13.48 -5.67 -26.13
CA VAL A 322 13.03 -7.03 -25.85
C VAL A 322 11.52 -7.03 -26.02
N ALA A 323 11.02 -7.75 -27.03
CA ALA A 323 9.60 -7.98 -27.21
C ALA A 323 9.06 -8.76 -25.99
N THR A 324 8.26 -8.10 -25.15
CA THR A 324 7.62 -8.71 -23.98
C THR A 324 6.47 -9.63 -24.40
N SER A 325 6.49 -10.87 -23.94
CA SER A 325 5.54 -11.95 -24.27
C SER A 325 4.29 -11.98 -23.38
N VAL A 326 3.93 -10.87 -22.73
CA VAL A 326 2.75 -10.83 -21.87
C VAL A 326 1.49 -10.90 -22.74
N PRO A 327 0.53 -11.81 -22.47
CA PRO A 327 -0.78 -11.81 -23.13
C PRO A 327 -1.63 -10.66 -22.57
N GLY A 328 -1.20 -9.42 -22.84
CA GLY A 328 -1.84 -8.23 -22.34
C GLY A 328 -2.18 -7.23 -23.42
N SER A 329 -3.39 -6.71 -23.36
CA SER A 329 -3.84 -5.61 -24.19
C SER A 329 -3.60 -4.29 -23.48
N GLU A 330 -2.98 -3.36 -24.19
CA GLU A 330 -2.81 -1.97 -23.78
C GLU A 330 -4.02 -1.15 -24.25
N PHE A 331 -4.54 -0.32 -23.36
CA PHE A 331 -5.69 0.53 -23.63
C PHE A 331 -5.42 1.96 -23.19
N GLU A 332 -5.94 2.91 -23.96
CA GLU A 332 -5.90 4.32 -23.62
C GLU A 332 -7.17 4.75 -22.86
N GLY A 333 -6.98 5.66 -21.91
CA GLY A 333 -8.08 6.23 -21.15
C GLY A 333 -8.39 5.49 -19.85
N ARG A 334 -9.37 6.00 -19.11
CA ARG A 334 -9.74 5.43 -17.80
C ARG A 334 -10.59 4.17 -17.99
N PRO A 335 -10.29 3.07 -17.26
CA PRO A 335 -11.10 1.87 -17.32
C PRO A 335 -12.52 2.13 -16.80
N GLN A 336 -13.52 1.59 -17.50
CA GLN A 336 -14.91 1.60 -17.04
C GLN A 336 -15.13 0.49 -16.01
N LEU A 337 -14.67 0.73 -14.77
CA LEU A 337 -14.60 -0.26 -13.70
C LEU A 337 -15.95 -0.94 -13.41
N SER A 338 -17.05 -0.19 -13.46
CA SER A 338 -18.39 -0.74 -13.24
C SER A 338 -18.79 -1.77 -14.30
N LEU A 339 -18.48 -1.49 -15.57
CA LEU A 339 -18.73 -2.43 -16.66
C LEU A 339 -17.82 -3.66 -16.56
N MET A 340 -16.55 -3.47 -16.22
CA MET A 340 -15.61 -4.59 -16.05
C MET A 340 -16.03 -5.53 -14.93
N VAL A 341 -16.48 -5.00 -13.79
CA VAL A 341 -17.05 -5.82 -12.70
C VAL A 341 -18.27 -6.58 -13.22
N ARG A 342 -19.20 -5.92 -13.92
CA ARG A 342 -20.39 -6.55 -14.47
C ARG A 342 -20.07 -7.65 -15.50
N GLU A 343 -19.10 -7.42 -16.38
CA GLU A 343 -18.61 -8.40 -17.34
C GLU A 343 -18.06 -9.65 -16.64
N GLU A 344 -17.20 -9.48 -15.63
CA GLU A 344 -16.65 -10.60 -14.89
C GLU A 344 -17.71 -11.34 -14.05
N VAL A 345 -18.70 -10.63 -13.52
CA VAL A 345 -19.86 -11.26 -12.86
C VAL A 345 -20.65 -12.11 -13.84
N ALA A 346 -20.88 -11.61 -15.06
CA ALA A 346 -21.58 -12.36 -16.10
C ALA A 346 -20.79 -13.63 -16.50
N ARG A 347 -19.48 -13.51 -16.71
CA ARG A 347 -18.59 -14.64 -17.01
C ARG A 347 -18.59 -15.70 -15.90
N ALA A 348 -18.47 -15.26 -14.64
CA ALA A 348 -18.52 -16.16 -13.49
C ALA A 348 -19.89 -16.87 -13.39
N ALA A 349 -20.99 -16.16 -13.64
CA ALA A 349 -22.33 -16.73 -13.63
C ALA A 349 -22.54 -17.77 -14.74
N GLU A 350 -22.03 -17.52 -15.95
CA GLU A 350 -22.07 -18.48 -17.08
C GLU A 350 -21.31 -19.77 -16.74
N ALA A 351 -20.16 -19.65 -16.08
CA ALA A 351 -19.35 -20.76 -15.60
C ALA A 351 -19.89 -21.42 -14.32
N ARG A 352 -21.00 -20.91 -13.74
CA ARG A 352 -21.53 -21.31 -12.43
C ARG A 352 -20.50 -21.22 -11.29
N GLY A 353 -19.57 -20.28 -11.40
CA GLY A 353 -18.52 -20.02 -10.42
C GLY A 353 -18.79 -18.77 -9.57
N SER A 354 -17.93 -18.56 -8.57
CA SER A 354 -17.91 -17.36 -7.72
C SER A 354 -16.83 -16.37 -8.16
N LEU A 355 -17.06 -15.07 -7.91
CA LEU A 355 -16.12 -13.99 -8.27
C LEU A 355 -15.52 -13.33 -7.02
N GLY A 356 -14.19 -13.27 -6.97
CA GLY A 356 -13.43 -12.43 -6.05
C GLY A 356 -12.94 -11.17 -6.74
N VAL A 357 -13.36 -10.00 -6.24
CA VAL A 357 -12.89 -8.69 -6.70
C VAL A 357 -11.93 -8.12 -5.66
N TYR A 358 -10.74 -7.72 -6.09
CA TYR A 358 -9.72 -7.13 -5.23
C TYR A 358 -9.28 -5.80 -5.82
N VAL A 359 -9.30 -4.73 -5.03
CA VAL A 359 -8.98 -3.38 -5.51
C VAL A 359 -8.00 -2.66 -4.60
N CYS A 360 -6.96 -2.04 -5.18
CA CYS A 360 -6.00 -1.18 -4.50
C CYS A 360 -5.64 0.02 -5.39
N GLY A 361 -5.91 1.25 -4.93
CA GLY A 361 -5.64 2.45 -5.74
C GLY A 361 -6.28 3.71 -5.16
N PRO A 362 -6.45 4.78 -5.95
CA PRO A 362 -7.08 6.01 -5.50
C PRO A 362 -8.49 5.79 -4.92
N VAL A 363 -8.91 6.65 -3.99
CA VAL A 363 -10.20 6.52 -3.29
C VAL A 363 -11.39 6.48 -4.26
N THR A 364 -11.35 7.26 -5.33
CA THR A 364 -12.39 7.25 -6.35
C THR A 364 -12.50 5.90 -7.04
N MET A 365 -11.38 5.30 -7.45
CA MET A 365 -11.33 3.96 -8.05
C MET A 365 -11.87 2.90 -7.09
N GLN A 366 -11.48 2.93 -5.81
CA GLN A 366 -12.00 2.00 -4.82
C GLN A 366 -13.51 2.16 -4.62
N ASN A 367 -14.01 3.40 -4.58
CA ASN A 367 -15.44 3.67 -4.43
C ASN A 367 -16.24 3.20 -5.65
N ASP A 368 -15.73 3.41 -6.86
CA ASP A 368 -16.37 2.94 -8.09
C ASP A 368 -16.52 1.41 -8.08
N VAL A 369 -15.46 0.68 -7.70
CA VAL A 369 -15.50 -0.78 -7.56
C VAL A 369 -16.43 -1.22 -6.44
N ARG A 370 -16.38 -0.57 -5.26
CA ARG A 370 -17.28 -0.87 -4.13
C ARG A 370 -18.75 -0.73 -4.53
N ASN A 371 -19.09 0.36 -5.20
CA ASN A 371 -20.44 0.62 -5.67
C ASN A 371 -20.89 -0.40 -6.71
N ALA A 372 -20.03 -0.72 -7.68
CA ALA A 372 -20.32 -1.73 -8.71
C ALA A 372 -20.57 -3.12 -8.10
N VAL A 373 -19.71 -3.56 -7.18
CA VAL A 373 -19.88 -4.86 -6.49
C VAL A 373 -21.14 -4.86 -5.61
N ALA A 374 -21.44 -3.76 -4.93
CA ALA A 374 -22.68 -3.65 -4.14
C ALA A 374 -23.94 -3.74 -5.01
N GLU A 375 -23.93 -3.07 -6.17
CA GLU A 375 -25.02 -3.14 -7.16
C GLU A 375 -25.22 -4.57 -7.67
N GLU A 376 -24.14 -5.27 -8.04
CA GLU A 376 -24.22 -6.64 -8.54
C GLU A 376 -24.69 -7.63 -7.47
N ASN A 377 -24.18 -7.52 -6.23
CA ASN A 377 -24.69 -8.35 -5.13
C ASN A 377 -26.18 -8.11 -4.85
N LEU A 378 -26.65 -6.87 -4.95
CA LEU A 378 -28.07 -6.54 -4.82
C LEU A 378 -28.90 -7.10 -5.98
N ASN A 379 -28.36 -7.10 -7.21
CA ASN A 379 -28.99 -7.73 -8.37
C ASN A 379 -29.09 -9.26 -8.21
N ILE A 380 -28.05 -9.92 -7.69
CA ILE A 380 -28.05 -11.36 -7.40
C ILE A 380 -29.17 -11.71 -6.41
N ILE A 381 -29.29 -10.93 -5.32
CA ILE A 381 -30.36 -11.11 -4.33
C ILE A 381 -31.75 -10.93 -4.96
N ARG A 382 -31.95 -9.87 -5.76
CA ARG A 382 -33.24 -9.58 -6.40
C ARG A 382 -33.64 -10.60 -7.47
N SER A 383 -32.68 -11.15 -8.19
CA SER A 383 -32.93 -12.08 -9.30
C SER A 383 -32.93 -13.55 -8.88
N ALA A 384 -32.79 -13.84 -7.57
CA ALA A 384 -32.67 -15.19 -7.01
C ALA A 384 -31.60 -16.06 -7.72
N ARG A 385 -30.55 -15.42 -8.26
CA ARG A 385 -29.42 -16.11 -8.87
C ARG A 385 -28.55 -16.71 -7.78
N SER A 386 -28.05 -17.92 -8.00
CA SER A 386 -27.02 -18.51 -7.15
C SER A 386 -25.67 -17.85 -7.43
N GLY A 387 -24.96 -17.44 -6.38
CA GLY A 387 -23.63 -16.85 -6.48
C GLY A 387 -23.43 -15.71 -5.50
N GLY A 388 -22.21 -15.19 -5.44
CA GLY A 388 -21.88 -14.01 -4.65
C GLY A 388 -20.57 -13.40 -5.15
N VAL A 389 -20.47 -12.07 -5.05
CA VAL A 389 -19.27 -11.33 -5.40
C VAL A 389 -18.57 -10.91 -4.11
N TYR A 390 -17.41 -11.51 -3.85
CA TYR A 390 -16.55 -11.10 -2.75
C TYR A 390 -15.78 -9.84 -3.13
N LEU A 391 -15.65 -8.91 -2.19
CA LEU A 391 -14.84 -7.71 -2.36
C LEU A 391 -13.78 -7.62 -1.26
N HIS A 392 -12.54 -7.46 -1.68
CA HIS A 392 -11.46 -6.97 -0.84
C HIS A 392 -10.97 -5.63 -1.38
N SER A 393 -10.92 -4.62 -0.51
CA SER A 393 -10.50 -3.28 -0.89
C SER A 393 -9.40 -2.83 0.04
N GLU A 394 -8.21 -2.67 -0.52
CA GLU A 394 -7.05 -2.20 0.20
C GLU A 394 -6.96 -0.67 0.05
N TYR A 395 -7.13 0.03 1.17
CA TYR A 395 -7.12 1.49 1.20
C TYR A 395 -5.77 2.04 1.66
N PHE A 396 -5.09 2.73 0.76
CA PHE A 396 -3.89 3.48 1.09
C PHE A 396 -3.95 4.89 0.52
N SER A 397 -3.99 5.89 1.41
CA SER A 397 -4.05 7.30 1.04
C SER A 397 -2.72 7.87 0.52
N TRP A 398 -1.69 7.04 0.32
CA TRP A 398 -0.38 7.43 -0.20
C TRP A 398 -0.09 7.00 -1.65
N ALA A 399 -1.02 6.26 -2.28
CA ALA A 399 -0.91 5.73 -3.64
C ALA A 399 -1.03 6.79 -4.75
#